data_AF-A0A964YQG9-F1
#
_entry.id   AF-A0A964YQG9-F1
#
_cell.length_a   1.000
_cell.length_b   1.000
_cell.length_c   1.000
_cell.angle_alpha   90.00
_cell.angle_beta   90.00
_cell.angle_gamma   90.00
#
_symmetry.space_group_name_H-M   'P 1'
#
loop_
_entity.id
_entity.type
_entity.pdbx_description
1 polymer ?
#
loop_
_entity_poly.entity_id
_entity_poly.type
_entity_poly.pdbx_seq_one_letter_code
_entity_poly.pdbx_strand_id
1 'polypeptide(L)'
;KYAGFKKIGEKVVQHQARKYGYSKFGLNRFLNGPLDLITVAFMGKFGKKPMHFFGALGTLMFLVGGGFTLYLGIDKLFIHTHGVKLADRAEFYVALVSMLMGLQFFLTGFIAELVSRSSSSRNNYLVEEKTGWK
;
A
#
# COMPACT_ATOMS: atom_id res chain seq x y z
N LYS A 1 5.99 20.01 2.70
CA LYS A 1 5.47 19.31 3.90
C LYS A 1 6.38 18.17 4.37
N TYR A 2 6.65 17.13 3.55
CA TYR A 2 7.52 16.00 3.96
C TYR A 2 9.00 16.36 4.20
N ALA A 3 9.51 17.41 3.57
CA ALA A 3 10.86 17.94 3.78
C ALA A 3 10.94 18.99 4.92
N GLY A 4 9.90 19.16 5.73
CA GLY A 4 9.93 20.03 6.93
C GLY A 4 9.75 21.53 6.70
N PHE A 5 9.72 22.02 5.45
CA PHE A 5 9.53 23.45 5.18
C PHE A 5 8.18 23.97 5.71
N LYS A 6 8.25 24.96 6.61
CA LYS A 6 7.08 25.60 7.25
C LYS A 6 6.52 26.79 6.46
N LYS A 7 7.33 27.39 5.57
CA LYS A 7 6.95 28.56 4.76
C LYS A 7 6.77 28.16 3.30
N ILE A 8 5.62 27.57 2.96
CA ILE A 8 5.21 27.29 1.57
C ILE A 8 3.94 28.08 1.31
N GLY A 9 3.96 28.96 0.31
CA GLY A 9 2.80 29.73 -0.15
C GLY A 9 2.40 29.33 -1.56
N GLU A 10 1.13 29.52 -1.89
CA GLU A 10 0.60 29.33 -3.24
C GLU A 10 0.36 30.70 -3.86
N LYS A 11 0.80 30.88 -5.12
CA LYS A 11 0.57 32.10 -5.88
C LYS A 11 -0.48 31.80 -6.93
N VAL A 12 -1.64 32.44 -6.83
CA VAL A 12 -2.68 32.36 -7.87
C VAL A 12 -2.10 32.94 -9.15
N VAL A 13 -2.08 32.14 -10.21
CA VAL A 13 -1.64 32.54 -11.54
C VAL A 13 -2.82 32.41 -12.51
N GLN A 14 -2.97 33.40 -13.38
CA GLN A 14 -3.99 33.35 -14.42
C GLN A 14 -3.53 32.39 -15.52
N HIS A 15 -4.17 31.25 -15.64
CA HIS A 15 -3.88 30.29 -16.70
C HIS A 15 -4.43 30.79 -18.02
N GLN A 16 -3.58 30.84 -19.03
CA GLN A 16 -3.94 31.20 -20.40
C GLN A 16 -3.81 29.97 -21.30
N ALA A 17 -4.66 29.90 -22.33
CA ALA A 17 -4.58 28.84 -23.32
C ALA A 17 -3.22 28.86 -24.03
N ARG A 18 -2.65 27.68 -24.26
CA ARG A 18 -1.36 27.54 -24.94
C ARG A 18 -1.50 28.00 -26.40
N LYS A 19 -0.62 28.90 -26.85
CA LYS A 19 -0.63 29.43 -28.23
C LYS A 19 0.22 28.63 -29.23
N TYR A 20 1.27 27.94 -28.78
CA TYR A 20 2.21 27.21 -29.65
C TYR A 20 2.63 25.86 -29.05
N GLY A 21 2.93 24.88 -29.91
CA GLY A 21 3.39 23.54 -29.54
C GLY A 21 2.31 22.61 -28.99
N TYR A 22 2.64 21.33 -28.82
CA TYR A 22 1.72 20.29 -28.35
C TYR A 22 2.01 19.86 -26.91
N SER A 23 0.98 19.36 -26.21
CA SER A 23 1.14 18.87 -24.84
C SER A 23 2.12 17.71 -24.80
N LYS A 24 3.15 17.80 -23.95
CA LYS A 24 4.01 16.65 -23.60
C LYS A 24 3.26 15.61 -22.75
N PHE A 25 2.09 15.99 -22.25
CA PHE A 25 1.21 15.14 -21.47
C PHE A 25 0.10 14.62 -22.37
N GLY A 26 0.30 13.41 -22.89
CA GLY A 26 -0.73 12.64 -23.59
C GLY A 26 -1.56 11.80 -22.62
N LEU A 27 -2.30 10.84 -23.15
CA LEU A 27 -3.11 9.86 -22.39
C LEU A 27 -2.32 9.14 -21.29
N ASN A 28 -1.02 8.92 -21.48
CA ASN A 28 -0.14 8.33 -20.46
C ASN A 28 -0.15 9.09 -19.13
N ARG A 29 -0.35 10.43 -19.11
CA ARG A 29 -0.40 11.17 -17.84
C ARG A 29 -1.70 10.95 -17.07
N PHE A 30 -2.79 10.61 -17.74
CA PHE A 30 -4.05 10.27 -17.06
C PHE A 30 -3.93 8.97 -16.26
N LEU A 31 -3.20 7.99 -16.78
CA LEU A 31 -2.96 6.72 -16.09
C LEU A 31 -1.83 6.84 -15.05
N ASN A 32 -0.71 7.45 -15.42
CA ASN A 32 0.46 7.52 -14.55
C ASN A 32 0.31 8.56 -13.43
N GLY A 33 -0.46 9.63 -13.63
CA GLY A 33 -0.63 10.67 -12.61
C GLY A 33 -1.17 10.13 -11.27
N PRO A 34 -2.29 9.39 -11.27
CA PRO A 34 -2.80 8.73 -10.06
C PRO A 34 -1.82 7.70 -9.48
N LEU A 35 -1.18 6.88 -10.32
CA LEU A 35 -0.21 5.86 -9.88
C LEU A 35 1.02 6.49 -9.23
N ASP A 36 1.53 7.60 -9.79
CA ASP A 36 2.62 8.39 -9.24
C ASP A 36 2.21 8.99 -7.88
N LEU A 37 0.97 9.50 -7.76
CA LEU A 37 0.48 10.05 -6.51
C LEU A 37 0.39 8.99 -5.41
N ILE A 38 -0.11 7.79 -5.74
CA ILE A 38 -0.13 6.64 -4.82
C ILE A 38 1.29 6.30 -4.38
N THR A 39 2.23 6.26 -5.33
CA THR A 39 3.64 5.97 -5.07
C THR A 39 4.27 7.01 -4.14
N VAL A 40 4.08 8.30 -4.41
CA VAL A 40 4.61 9.39 -3.58
C VAL A 40 3.98 9.38 -2.19
N ALA A 41 2.67 9.15 -2.09
CA ALA A 41 1.97 9.06 -0.81
C ALA A 41 2.46 7.86 0.02
N PHE A 42 2.62 6.70 -0.62
CA PHE A 42 3.18 5.51 0.01
C PHE A 42 4.61 5.73 0.49
N MET A 43 5.48 6.27 -0.38
CA MET A 43 6.88 6.53 -0.03
C MET A 43 7.00 7.55 1.11
N GLY A 44 6.18 8.61 1.08
CA GLY A 44 6.17 9.66 2.10
C GLY A 44 5.70 9.18 3.48
N LYS A 45 4.75 8.24 3.55
CA LYS A 45 4.18 7.76 4.83
C LYS A 45 4.80 6.44 5.32
N PHE A 46 5.05 5.51 4.41
CA PHE A 46 5.45 4.13 4.71
C PHE A 46 6.83 3.74 4.18
N GLY A 47 7.53 4.60 3.44
CA GLY A 47 8.83 4.26 2.82
C GLY A 47 9.92 3.79 3.80
N LYS A 48 9.90 4.28 5.05
CA LYS A 48 10.81 3.84 6.12
C LYS A 48 10.31 2.64 6.95
N LYS A 49 9.04 2.27 6.79
CA LYS A 49 8.33 1.26 7.59
C LYS A 49 7.31 0.50 6.71
N PRO A 50 7.72 -0.11 5.59
CA PRO A 50 6.79 -0.74 4.64
C PRO A 50 5.98 -1.87 5.27
N MET A 51 6.53 -2.56 6.28
CA MET A 51 5.84 -3.63 6.99
C MET A 51 4.52 -3.17 7.64
N HIS A 52 4.41 -1.92 8.07
CA HIS A 52 3.16 -1.43 8.67
C HIS A 52 2.02 -1.32 7.65
N PHE A 53 2.33 -1.02 6.39
CA PHE A 53 1.31 -0.94 5.33
C PHE A 53 0.86 -2.34 4.91
N PHE A 54 1.83 -3.16 4.49
CA PHE A 54 1.55 -4.51 4.00
C PHE A 54 1.08 -5.45 5.11
N GLY A 55 1.62 -5.32 6.32
CA GLY A 55 1.17 -6.10 7.48
C GLY A 55 -0.27 -5.76 7.87
N ALA A 56 -0.67 -4.49 7.86
CA ALA A 56 -2.06 -4.12 8.15
C ALA A 56 -3.04 -4.69 7.11
N LEU A 57 -2.70 -4.60 5.82
CA LEU A 57 -3.49 -5.22 4.75
C LEU A 57 -3.50 -6.75 4.86
N GLY A 58 -2.35 -7.37 5.16
CA GLY A 58 -2.23 -8.81 5.36
C GLY A 58 -3.09 -9.31 6.52
N THR A 59 -3.07 -8.62 7.67
CA THR A 59 -3.94 -8.92 8.82
C THR A 59 -5.41 -8.78 8.43
N LEU A 60 -5.79 -7.74 7.71
CA LEU A 60 -7.17 -7.55 7.25
C LEU A 60 -7.62 -8.71 6.35
N MET A 61 -6.78 -9.14 5.40
CA MET A 61 -7.06 -10.29 4.54
C MET A 61 -7.15 -11.61 5.33
N PHE A 62 -6.35 -11.79 6.38
CA PHE A 62 -6.46 -12.94 7.26
C PHE A 62 -7.71 -12.90 8.14
N LEU A 63 -8.16 -11.73 8.58
CA LEU A 63 -9.43 -11.61 9.31
C LEU A 63 -10.62 -11.97 8.42
N VAL A 64 -10.62 -11.49 7.17
CA VAL A 64 -11.67 -11.82 6.20
C VAL A 64 -11.63 -13.31 5.84
N GLY A 65 -10.47 -13.82 5.43
CA GLY A 65 -10.30 -15.23 5.04
C GLY A 65 -10.53 -16.20 6.20
N GLY A 66 -10.02 -15.87 7.37
CA GLY A 66 -10.24 -16.62 8.61
C GLY A 66 -11.71 -16.59 9.03
N GLY A 67 -12.39 -15.45 8.90
CA GLY A 67 -13.83 -15.33 9.17
C GLY A 67 -14.66 -16.27 8.29
N PHE A 68 -14.43 -16.26 6.97
CA PHE A 68 -15.10 -17.19 6.06
C PHE A 68 -14.72 -18.65 6.32
N THR A 69 -13.46 -18.93 6.65
CA THR A 69 -12.99 -20.28 6.98
C THR A 69 -13.66 -20.81 8.24
N LEU A 70 -13.77 -19.98 9.28
CA LEU A 70 -14.45 -20.32 10.53
C LEU A 70 -15.95 -20.53 10.31
N TYR A 71 -16.59 -19.63 9.55
CA TYR A 71 -18.00 -19.77 9.17
C TYR A 71 -18.27 -21.10 8.45
N LEU A 72 -17.49 -21.41 7.42
CA LEU A 72 -17.61 -22.67 6.67
C LEU A 72 -17.26 -23.89 7.53
N GLY A 73 -16.28 -23.76 8.42
CA GLY A 73 -15.90 -24.81 9.36
C GLY A 73 -17.03 -25.14 10.32
N ILE A 74 -17.69 -24.12 10.89
CA ILE A 74 -18.85 -24.30 11.77
C ILE A 74 -20.03 -24.92 11.02
N ASP A 75 -20.37 -24.37 9.83
CA ASP A 75 -21.45 -24.90 9.00
C ASP A 75 -21.24 -26.39 8.68
N LYS A 76 -20.00 -26.75 8.33
CA LYS A 76 -19.66 -28.13 7.98
C LYS A 76 -19.62 -29.10 9.16
N LEU A 77 -19.15 -28.66 10.33
CA LEU A 77 -18.96 -29.51 11.49
C LEU A 77 -20.23 -29.70 12.31
N PHE A 78 -21.14 -28.71 12.34
CA PHE A 78 -22.28 -28.71 13.28
C PHE A 78 -23.65 -28.67 12.61
N ILE A 79 -23.78 -28.10 11.41
CA ILE A 79 -25.11 -27.85 10.79
C ILE A 79 -25.34 -28.83 9.63
N HIS A 80 -24.43 -28.84 8.65
CA HIS A 80 -24.52 -29.61 7.41
C HIS A 80 -23.38 -30.64 7.33
N THR A 81 -23.41 -31.60 8.25
CA THR A 81 -22.38 -32.64 8.39
C THR A 81 -22.31 -33.58 7.19
N HIS A 82 -23.43 -33.86 6.52
CA HIS A 82 -23.52 -34.76 5.38
C HIS A 82 -23.93 -34.04 4.08
N GLY A 83 -23.26 -34.34 2.96
CA GLY A 83 -23.79 -34.08 1.60
C GLY A 83 -23.09 -33.02 0.74
N VAL A 84 -22.60 -31.90 1.29
CA VAL A 84 -22.03 -30.81 0.47
C VAL A 84 -20.50 -30.74 0.61
N LYS A 85 -19.77 -30.75 -0.52
CA LYS A 85 -18.32 -30.51 -0.53
C LYS A 85 -18.05 -29.03 -0.34
N LEU A 86 -17.04 -28.67 0.45
CA LEU A 86 -16.63 -27.26 0.61
C LEU A 86 -16.20 -26.63 -0.72
N ALA A 87 -15.58 -27.43 -1.59
CA ALA A 87 -15.10 -26.98 -2.89
C ALA A 87 -16.22 -26.56 -3.85
N ASP A 88 -17.47 -26.95 -3.61
CA ASP A 88 -18.60 -26.52 -4.46
C ASP A 88 -19.15 -25.14 -4.06
N ARG A 89 -18.63 -24.54 -2.98
CA ARG A 89 -19.10 -23.26 -2.44
C ARG A 89 -18.17 -22.12 -2.83
N ALA A 90 -18.74 -21.03 -3.37
CA ALA A 90 -18.00 -19.84 -3.74
C ALA A 90 -17.23 -19.23 -2.55
N GLU A 91 -17.83 -19.25 -1.36
CA GLU A 91 -17.26 -18.74 -0.11
C GLU A 91 -15.91 -19.40 0.23
N PHE A 92 -15.73 -20.69 -0.10
CA PHE A 92 -14.49 -21.41 0.14
C PHE A 92 -13.33 -20.82 -0.67
N TYR A 93 -13.57 -20.50 -1.93
CA TYR A 93 -12.56 -19.88 -2.79
C TYR A 93 -12.24 -18.45 -2.36
N VAL A 94 -13.24 -17.68 -1.90
CA VAL A 94 -13.01 -16.35 -1.33
C VAL A 94 -12.14 -16.45 -0.07
N ALA A 95 -12.44 -17.39 0.82
CA ALA A 95 -11.64 -17.65 2.02
C ALA A 95 -10.19 -18.00 1.64
N LEU A 96 -10.02 -18.97 0.73
CA LEU A 96 -8.72 -19.45 0.28
C LEU A 96 -7.88 -18.33 -0.37
N VAL A 97 -8.45 -17.60 -1.32
CA VAL A 97 -7.75 -16.51 -2.01
C VAL A 97 -7.41 -15.38 -1.03
N SER A 98 -8.33 -15.04 -0.11
CA SER A 98 -8.06 -14.03 0.92
C SER A 98 -6.91 -14.44 1.83
N MET A 99 -6.85 -15.71 2.25
CA MET A 99 -5.74 -16.23 3.05
C MET A 99 -4.41 -16.20 2.29
N LEU A 100 -4.41 -16.58 1.01
CA LEU A 100 -3.22 -16.51 0.14
C LEU A 100 -2.73 -15.07 -0.04
N MET A 101 -3.65 -14.13 -0.30
CA MET A 101 -3.34 -12.71 -0.40
C MET A 101 -2.78 -12.14 0.90
N GLY A 102 -3.31 -12.57 2.06
CA GLY A 102 -2.77 -12.24 3.36
C GLY A 102 -1.29 -12.61 3.48
N LEU A 103 -0.96 -13.87 3.17
CA LEU A 103 0.43 -14.35 3.16
C LEU A 103 1.31 -13.55 2.19
N GLN A 104 0.84 -13.29 0.97
CA GLN A 104 1.59 -12.52 -0.02
C GLN A 104 1.90 -11.09 0.44
N PHE A 105 0.96 -10.44 1.12
CA PHE A 105 1.21 -9.12 1.69
C PHE A 105 2.25 -9.17 2.81
N PHE A 106 2.17 -10.15 3.73
CA PHE A 106 3.20 -10.30 4.75
C PHE A 106 4.60 -10.54 4.15
N LEU A 107 4.72 -11.45 3.18
CA LEU A 107 5.98 -11.71 2.48
C LEU A 107 6.53 -10.46 1.81
N THR A 108 5.67 -9.75 1.06
CA THR A 108 6.02 -8.50 0.39
C THR A 108 6.47 -7.44 1.40
N GLY A 109 5.77 -7.31 2.52
CA GLY A 109 6.10 -6.39 3.61
C GLY A 109 7.47 -6.69 4.22
N PHE A 110 7.77 -7.96 4.50
CA PHE A 110 9.07 -8.37 5.03
C PHE A 110 10.20 -8.13 4.02
N ILE A 111 10.02 -8.49 2.75
CA ILE A 111 11.01 -8.24 1.70
C ILE A 111 11.27 -6.74 1.57
N ALA A 112 10.21 -5.92 1.54
CA ALA A 112 10.35 -4.47 1.46
C ALA A 112 11.08 -3.90 2.68
N GLU A 113 10.82 -4.41 3.88
CA GLU A 113 11.52 -4.01 5.11
C GLU A 113 13.02 -4.39 5.07
N LEU A 114 13.36 -5.58 4.56
CA LEU A 114 14.75 -6.03 4.39
C LEU A 114 15.49 -5.17 3.37
N VAL A 115 14.87 -4.89 2.22
CA VAL A 115 15.44 -4.01 1.18
C VAL A 115 15.59 -2.57 1.68
N SER A 116 14.60 -2.06 2.41
CA SER A 116 14.67 -0.72 3.02
C SER A 116 15.82 -0.63 4.04
N ARG A 117 16.08 -1.72 4.78
CA ARG A 117 17.18 -1.81 5.75
C ARG A 117 18.56 -1.91 5.11
N SER A 118 18.69 -2.53 3.93
CA SER A 118 19.97 -2.63 3.22
C SER A 118 20.34 -1.36 2.45
N SER A 119 19.40 -0.42 2.28
CA SER A 119 19.63 0.81 1.53
C SER A 119 20.55 1.78 2.28
N SER A 120 21.66 2.18 1.64
CA SER A 120 22.61 3.16 2.18
C SER A 120 22.02 4.56 2.36
N SER A 121 20.96 4.90 1.61
CA SER A 121 20.33 6.23 1.63
C SER A 121 19.27 6.39 2.73
N ARG A 122 18.96 5.34 3.50
CA ARG A 122 17.91 5.34 4.53
C ARG A 122 18.09 6.44 5.58
N ASN A 123 19.34 6.74 5.92
CA ASN A 123 19.73 7.73 6.92
C ASN A 123 20.15 9.07 6.31
N ASN A 124 19.81 9.36 5.05
CA ASN A 124 19.99 10.71 4.51
C ASN A 124 18.93 11.63 5.12
N TYR A 125 19.37 12.65 5.84
CA TYR A 125 18.53 13.71 6.37
C TYR A 125 19.15 15.08 6.07
N LEU A 126 18.31 16.09 5.96
CA LEU A 126 18.76 17.47 5.85
C LEU A 126 19.05 17.98 7.27
N VAL A 127 20.22 18.58 7.46
CA VAL A 127 20.62 19.21 8.71
C VAL A 127 20.13 20.66 8.67
N GLU A 128 19.21 21.03 9.55
CA GLU A 128 18.70 22.41 9.66
C GLU A 128 19.69 23.30 10.42
N GLU A 129 20.21 22.81 11.54
CA GLU A 129 21.15 23.53 12.40
C GLU A 129 22.17 22.53 12.98
N LYS A 130 23.45 22.91 13.01
CA LYS A 130 24.49 22.17 13.74
C LYS A 130 24.76 22.90 15.03
N THR A 131 24.23 22.39 16.14
CA THR A 131 24.56 22.89 17.48
C THR A 131 25.73 22.10 18.04
N GLY A 132 26.86 22.76 18.23
CA GLY A 132 28.11 22.17 18.71
C GLY A 132 29.31 23.00 18.24
N TRP A 133 30.36 23.04 19.05
CA TRP A 133 31.59 23.74 18.69
C TRP A 133 32.26 23.00 17.52
N LYS A 134 32.67 23.77 16.50
CA LYS A 134 33.81 23.35 15.68
C LYS A 134 35.06 23.30 16.55
#